data_AF-A0A4V1KR69-F1
#
_entry.id   AF-A0A4V1KR69-F1
#
_cell.length_a   1.000
_cell.length_b   1.000
_cell.length_c   1.000
_cell.angle_alpha   90.00
_cell.angle_beta   90.00
_cell.angle_gamma   90.00
#
_symmetry.space_group_name_H-M   'P 1'
#
loop_
_entity.id
_entity.type
_entity.pdbx_description
1 polymer ?
#
loop_
_entity_poly.entity_id
_entity_poly.type
_entity_poly.pdbx_seq_one_letter_code
_entity_poly.pdbx_strand_id
1 'polypeptide(L)'
;MSTIEIKSMNYESFLNRAYRLDRRIRRPSKAEFQNLVRLESKNESISKNLQELKDRLEKACLIFLDEELTYQESENIGMLRSLIAQADTSERIYECAARGLVMTDRFK
;
A
#
# COMPACT_ATOMS: atom_id res chain seq x y z
N MET A 1 11.61 -0.76 18.10
CA MET A 1 10.33 -0.66 17.35
C MET A 1 9.69 -2.03 17.33
N SER A 2 8.40 -2.11 17.58
CA SER A 2 7.60 -3.32 17.41
C SER A 2 7.47 -3.68 15.92
N THR A 3 7.22 -4.96 15.62
CA THR A 3 6.99 -5.44 14.25
C THR A 3 5.85 -4.69 13.56
N ILE A 4 4.80 -4.32 14.31
CA ILE A 4 3.66 -3.55 13.78
C ILE A 4 4.07 -2.13 13.38
N GLU A 5 4.93 -1.47 14.17
CA GLU A 5 5.43 -0.14 13.82
C GLU A 5 6.19 -0.16 12.49
N ILE A 6 7.12 -1.09 12.31
CA ILE A 6 7.89 -1.23 11.06
C ILE A 6 6.96 -1.47 9.88
N LYS A 7 6.01 -2.41 10.01
CA LYS A 7 5.02 -2.71 8.96
C LYS A 7 4.18 -1.48 8.61
N SER A 8 3.70 -0.76 9.62
CA SER A 8 2.89 0.45 9.43
C SER A 8 3.67 1.60 8.78
N MET A 9 4.96 1.74 9.10
CA MET A 9 5.85 2.70 8.45
C MET A 9 6.13 2.35 6.99
N ASN A 10 6.26 1.06 6.65
CA ASN A 10 6.44 0.64 5.26
C ASN A 10 5.19 0.93 4.41
N TYR A 11 4.01 0.61 4.94
CA TYR A 11 2.72 0.98 4.33
C TYR A 11 2.64 2.49 4.06
N GLU A 12 2.90 3.30 5.09
CA GLU A 12 2.87 4.75 4.98
C GLU A 12 3.91 5.28 3.98
N SER A 13 5.11 4.71 3.99
CA SER A 13 6.21 5.11 3.09
C SER A 13 5.87 4.85 1.63
N PHE A 14 5.29 3.69 1.30
CA PHE A 14 4.88 3.36 -0.06
C PHE A 14 3.86 4.38 -0.58
N LEU A 15 2.80 4.63 0.20
CA LEU A 15 1.77 5.59 -0.17
C LEU A 15 2.29 7.03 -0.21
N ASN A 16 3.27 7.37 0.62
CA ASN A 16 3.89 8.70 0.61
C ASN A 16 4.65 8.97 -0.68
N ARG A 17 5.23 7.96 -1.34
CA ARG A 17 5.84 8.13 -2.66
C ARG A 17 4.80 8.56 -3.69
N ALA A 18 3.66 7.88 -3.74
CA ALA A 18 2.54 8.29 -4.62
C ALA A 18 1.98 9.67 -4.25
N TYR A 19 1.85 9.98 -2.95
CA TYR A 19 1.38 11.31 -2.50
C TYR A 19 2.33 12.45 -2.88
N ARG A 20 3.63 12.20 -3.03
CA ARG A 20 4.58 13.21 -3.49
C ARG A 20 4.41 13.53 -4.98
N LEU A 21 4.04 12.52 -5.78
CA LEU A 21 3.73 12.67 -7.20
C LEU A 21 2.37 13.35 -7.41
N ASP A 22 1.34 12.92 -6.67
CA ASP A 22 0.02 13.54 -6.72
C ASP A 22 -0.50 13.95 -5.33
N ARG A 23 -0.43 15.26 -5.04
CA ARG A 23 -0.88 15.85 -3.78
C ARG A 23 -2.41 15.90 -3.62
N ARG A 24 -3.18 15.55 -4.67
CA ARG A 24 -4.65 15.52 -4.61
C ARG A 24 -5.19 14.29 -3.89
N ILE A 25 -4.37 13.25 -3.69
CA ILE A 25 -4.78 12.08 -2.90
C ILE A 25 -4.73 12.37 -1.40
N ARG A 26 -5.54 11.62 -0.63
CA ARG A 26 -5.56 11.74 0.84
C ARG A 26 -4.19 11.42 1.43
N ARG A 27 -3.69 12.30 2.30
CA ARG A 27 -2.43 12.11 3.03
C ARG A 27 -2.39 10.71 3.68
N PRO A 28 -1.33 9.92 3.46
CA PRO A 28 -1.17 8.62 4.10
C PRO A 28 -0.91 8.76 5.60
N SER A 29 -1.39 7.78 6.37
CA SER A 29 -1.09 7.68 7.79
C SER A 29 -0.86 6.23 8.20
N LYS A 30 0.23 5.96 8.92
CA LYS A 30 0.49 4.64 9.51
C LYS A 30 -0.64 4.14 10.43
N ALA A 31 -1.43 5.05 11.00
CA ALA A 31 -2.57 4.72 11.87
C ALA A 31 -3.66 3.93 11.14
N GLU A 32 -3.78 4.08 9.81
CA GLU A 32 -4.77 3.36 9.00
C GLU A 32 -4.49 1.86 9.00
N PHE A 33 -3.23 1.50 8.77
CA PHE A 33 -2.76 0.12 8.85
C PHE A 33 -2.84 -0.42 10.28
N GLN A 34 -2.42 0.36 11.27
CA GLN A 34 -2.51 -0.04 12.68
C GLN A 34 -3.95 -0.33 13.11
N ASN A 35 -4.92 0.44 12.60
CA ASN A 35 -6.33 0.18 12.87
C ASN A 35 -6.80 -1.14 12.23
N LEU A 36 -6.38 -1.45 10.99
CA LEU A 36 -6.68 -2.74 10.36
C LEU A 36 -6.14 -3.90 11.19
N VAL A 37 -4.86 -3.86 11.58
CA VAL A 37 -4.22 -4.90 12.42
C VAL A 37 -4.97 -5.06 13.75
N ARG A 38 -5.41 -3.96 14.37
CA ARG A 38 -6.14 -3.98 15.64
C ARG A 38 -7.53 -4.62 15.50
N LEU A 39 -8.25 -4.35 14.42
CA LEU A 39 -9.56 -4.95 14.17
C LEU A 39 -9.43 -6.45 13.91
N GLU A 40 -8.43 -6.82 13.11
CA GLU A 40 -8.12 -8.22 12.79
C GLU A 40 -7.75 -9.01 14.06
N SER A 41 -6.91 -8.45 14.94
CA SER A 41 -6.52 -9.12 16.19
C SER A 41 -7.66 -9.29 17.20
N LYS A 42 -8.72 -8.48 17.08
CA LYS A 42 -9.94 -8.60 17.88
C LYS A 42 -11.00 -9.49 17.24
N ASN A 43 -10.72 -10.10 16.08
CA ASN A 43 -11.70 -10.83 15.25
C ASN A 43 -12.93 -9.96 14.90
N GLU A 44 -12.74 -8.64 14.79
CA GLU A 44 -13.78 -7.72 14.33
C GLU A 44 -13.86 -7.74 12.79
N SER A 45 -14.97 -7.26 12.24
CA SER A 45 -15.12 -7.17 10.78
C SER A 45 -14.14 -6.17 10.20
N ILE A 46 -13.22 -6.67 9.37
CA ILE A 46 -12.19 -5.85 8.71
C ILE A 46 -12.57 -5.45 7.28
N SER A 47 -13.64 -5.99 6.70
CA SER A 47 -13.91 -5.94 5.25
C SER A 47 -13.90 -4.52 4.69
N LYS A 48 -14.50 -3.57 5.41
CA LYS A 48 -14.54 -2.15 5.01
C LYS A 48 -13.15 -1.51 5.03
N ASN A 49 -12.42 -1.69 6.13
CA ASN A 49 -11.08 -1.13 6.30
C ASN A 49 -10.09 -1.75 5.31
N LEU A 50 -10.17 -3.07 5.11
CA LEU A 50 -9.37 -3.80 4.16
C LEU A 50 -9.60 -3.27 2.74
N GLN A 51 -10.87 -3.13 2.33
CA GLN A 51 -11.20 -2.57 1.02
C GLN A 51 -10.67 -1.14 0.86
N GLU A 52 -10.83 -0.30 1.88
CA GLU A 52 -10.29 1.07 1.86
C GLU A 52 -8.76 1.08 1.67
N LEU A 53 -8.02 0.20 2.36
CA LEU A 53 -6.56 0.13 2.19
C LEU A 53 -6.17 -0.42 0.82
N LYS A 54 -6.92 -1.37 0.27
CA LYS A 54 -6.72 -1.88 -1.09
C LYS A 54 -6.91 -0.78 -2.13
N ASP A 55 -8.00 -0.01 -2.02
CA ASP A 55 -8.28 1.11 -2.91
C ASP A 55 -7.17 2.18 -2.85
N ARG A 56 -6.63 2.43 -1.64
CA ARG A 56 -5.49 3.34 -1.46
C ARG A 56 -4.23 2.84 -2.16
N LEU A 57 -3.89 1.57 -2.00
CA LEU A 57 -2.71 0.96 -2.64
C LEU A 57 -2.87 0.90 -4.16
N GLU A 58 -4.06 0.56 -4.63
CA GLU A 58 -4.42 0.55 -6.05
C GLU A 58 -4.26 1.93 -6.67
N LYS A 59 -4.79 2.96 -6.01
CA LYS A 59 -4.64 4.36 -6.46
C LYS A 59 -3.18 4.80 -6.50
N ALA A 60 -2.36 4.37 -5.55
CA ALA A 60 -0.92 4.62 -5.58
C ALA A 60 -0.27 3.95 -6.81
N CYS A 61 -0.64 2.70 -7.13
CA CYS A 61 -0.15 2.01 -8.32
C CYS A 61 -0.53 2.74 -9.61
N LEU A 62 -1.77 3.25 -9.72
CA LEU A 62 -2.21 4.03 -10.88
C LEU A 62 -1.37 5.30 -11.05
N ILE A 63 -1.08 6.02 -9.97
CA ILE A 63 -0.21 7.21 -10.03
C ILE A 63 1.18 6.85 -10.55
N PHE A 64 1.77 5.73 -10.11
CA PHE A 64 3.06 5.32 -10.63
C PHE A 64 3.01 4.91 -12.11
N LEU A 65 1.90 4.34 -12.57
CA LEU A 65 1.70 3.97 -13.98
C LEU A 65 1.51 5.18 -14.90
N ASP A 66 1.08 6.32 -14.37
CA ASP A 66 0.95 7.57 -15.12
C ASP A 66 2.32 8.26 -15.36
N GLU A 67 3.38 7.78 -14.70
CA GLU A 67 4.75 8.26 -14.89
C GLU A 67 5.46 7.56 -16.07
N GLU A 68 6.56 8.12 -16.56
CA GLU A 68 7.37 7.48 -17.60
C GLU A 68 8.11 6.24 -17.05
N LEU A 69 7.48 5.07 -17.17
CA LEU A 69 8.01 3.79 -16.73
C LEU A 69 8.66 3.00 -17.88
N THR A 70 9.69 2.23 -17.55
CA THR A 70 10.12 1.12 -18.41
C THR A 70 9.05 0.04 -18.47
N TYR A 71 9.09 -0.79 -19.51
CA TYR A 71 8.19 -1.95 -19.64
C TYR A 71 8.19 -2.83 -18.39
N GLN A 72 9.39 -3.15 -17.86
CA GLN A 72 9.54 -3.98 -16.67
C GLN A 72 8.93 -3.35 -15.42
N GLU A 73 9.08 -2.04 -15.22
CA GLU A 73 8.47 -1.33 -14.09
C GLU A 73 6.94 -1.34 -14.17
N SER A 74 6.40 -1.12 -15.39
CA SER A 74 4.96 -1.20 -15.64
C SER A 74 4.41 -2.60 -15.35
N GLU A 75 5.09 -3.65 -15.81
CA GLU A 75 4.71 -5.04 -15.48
C GLU A 75 4.76 -5.33 -13.99
N ASN A 76 5.82 -4.89 -13.30
CA ASN A 76 5.96 -5.06 -11.86
C ASN A 76 4.82 -4.39 -11.10
N ILE A 77 4.44 -3.17 -11.48
CA ILE A 77 3.30 -2.46 -10.87
C ILE A 77 1.98 -3.16 -11.23
N GLY A 78 1.82 -3.66 -12.45
CA GLY A 78 0.66 -4.46 -12.84
C GLY A 78 0.49 -5.74 -12.00
N MET A 79 1.60 -6.45 -11.73
CA MET A 79 1.62 -7.59 -10.82
C MET A 79 1.24 -7.16 -9.40
N LEU A 80 1.77 -6.03 -8.91
CA LEU A 80 1.46 -5.52 -7.58
C LEU A 80 -0.04 -5.23 -7.42
N ARG A 81 -0.68 -4.62 -8.42
CA ARG A 81 -2.14 -4.40 -8.43
C ARG A 81 -2.93 -5.70 -8.29
N SER A 82 -2.51 -6.75 -9.01
CA SER A 82 -3.13 -8.07 -8.92
C SER A 82 -2.99 -8.68 -7.52
N LEU A 83 -1.84 -8.50 -6.87
CA LEU A 83 -1.62 -8.94 -5.49
C LEU A 83 -2.48 -8.15 -4.49
N ILE A 84 -2.59 -6.82 -4.68
CA ILE A 84 -3.45 -5.96 -3.86
C ILE A 84 -4.90 -6.44 -3.97
N ALA A 85 -5.38 -6.74 -5.17
CA ALA A 85 -6.74 -7.23 -5.39
C ALA A 85 -7.04 -8.53 -4.64
N GLN A 86 -6.03 -9.39 -4.45
CA GLN A 86 -6.14 -10.66 -3.74
C GLN A 86 -5.87 -10.55 -2.23
N ALA A 87 -5.39 -9.40 -1.74
CA ALA A 87 -5.12 -9.22 -0.32
C ALA A 87 -6.42 -9.33 0.51
N ASP A 88 -6.38 -10.19 1.53
CA ASP A 88 -7.50 -10.58 2.39
C ASP A 88 -7.24 -10.35 3.88
N THR A 89 -5.99 -10.01 4.25
CA THR A 89 -5.54 -9.83 5.63
C THR A 89 -4.63 -8.61 5.76
N SER A 90 -4.44 -8.13 7.00
CA SER A 90 -3.48 -7.04 7.25
C SER A 90 -2.05 -7.42 6.86
N GLU A 91 -1.68 -8.69 6.98
CA GLU A 91 -0.37 -9.18 6.56
C GLU A 91 -0.17 -9.06 5.04
N ARG A 92 -1.17 -9.46 4.24
CA ARG A 92 -1.11 -9.32 2.78
C ARG A 92 -1.02 -7.87 2.33
N ILE A 93 -1.71 -6.96 3.02
CA ILE A 93 -1.60 -5.51 2.77
C ILE A 93 -0.17 -5.03 3.02
N TYR A 94 0.44 -5.47 4.12
CA TYR A 94 1.84 -5.17 4.40
C TYR A 94 2.78 -5.73 3.33
N GLU A 95 2.62 -6.99 2.94
CA GLU A 95 3.44 -7.62 1.90
C GLU A 95 3.37 -6.84 0.59
N CYS A 96 2.17 -6.40 0.19
CA CYS A 96 1.97 -5.55 -0.99
C CYS A 96 2.73 -4.24 -0.86
N ALA A 97 2.59 -3.52 0.26
CA ALA A 97 3.32 -2.26 0.47
C ALA A 97 4.85 -2.44 0.49
N ALA A 98 5.34 -3.51 1.13
CA ALA A 98 6.76 -3.81 1.18
C ALA A 98 7.34 -4.14 -0.21
N ARG A 99 6.63 -4.94 -1.02
CA ARG A 99 6.99 -5.18 -2.43
C ARG A 99 6.92 -3.89 -3.23
N GLY A 100 5.87 -3.10 -3.04
CA GLY A 100 5.71 -1.80 -3.67
C GLY A 100 6.87 -0.85 -3.39
N LEU A 101 7.40 -0.82 -2.16
CA LEU A 101 8.60 -0.04 -1.83
C LEU A 101 9.84 -0.46 -2.61
N VAL A 102 10.01 -1.75 -2.89
CA VAL A 102 11.15 -2.21 -3.71
C VAL A 102 10.93 -1.82 -5.17
N MET A 103 9.72 -2.02 -5.69
CA MET A 103 9.39 -1.75 -7.09
C MET A 103 9.40 -0.26 -7.44
N THR A 104 9.12 0.62 -6.47
CA THR A 104 8.99 2.06 -6.67
C THR A 104 10.20 2.84 -6.16
N ASP A 105 11.36 2.19 -6.05
CA ASP A 105 12.56 2.78 -5.43
C ASP A 105 13.02 4.08 -6.10
N ARG A 106 12.82 4.19 -7.42
CA ARG A 106 13.09 5.40 -8.21
C ARG A 106 12.31 6.64 -7.74
N PHE A 107 11.18 6.45 -7.06
CA PHE A 107 10.29 7.52 -6.59
C PHE A 107 10.54 7.90 -5.11
N LYS A 108 11.73 7.56 -4.58
CA LYS A 108 12.15 7.85 -3.20
C LYS A 108 12.27 9.33 -2.88
#